data_AF-A0A7C8DS08-F1
#
_entry.id   AF-A0A7C8DS08-F1
#
_cell.length_a   1.000
_cell.length_b   1.000
_cell.length_c   1.000
_cell.angle_alpha   90.00
_cell.angle_beta   90.00
_cell.angle_gamma   90.00
#
_symmetry.space_group_name_H-M   'P 1'
#
loop_
_entity.id
_entity.type
_entity.pdbx_description
1 polymer ?
#
loop_
_entity_poly.entity_id
_entity_poly.type
_entity_poly.pdbx_seq_one_letter_code
_entity_poly.pdbx_strand_id
1 'polypeptide(L)'
;MNSLIESLHHASPLLLLAVVLFAGSLSGALARRLRLPSVTGQILGGILIGGAGFDLFGQESLGGLEPLTDIALGLIAVTVGAHLHINRLRNAVRRLSYLLVAESTITPLLVFIVLYYLGGTSFEIAVLLGAVSIATAPATIVALVRETRSKGVFVKTLTAAVALNNTACIVLFEVCRAAIGSNLAAAEPGTFETSSTLFQLAGPVLLGGGVALVLDRITRLALGPERLATAAVVALVLTSGVAASVGFSAMLACLVLGAVQANITHSRSHLIDSVFANFEPAILTVFFTLAGMHLSLDHLQHAGILAVLYFFARFGGKLLAAETALRAARATERVRRNLGFALIPQAGVAVGLVLLIQDDVRFADSAGLFAAVVLSVVTVNEIVGPVLTRLALGRAGEVGRDRLRLIDFLQEEHIVTDFQAPTKEIAISRLVDMLLRTHSVRGVDRESLVSSVFDREQQGSTCLGGGLAVPHGILPEAEAMIGVMALSRDGLGFETPDGRPVHCMVLLGTAPDERERHLQVLAALARTVGTDRAFQDQLFDSKSPAHAYELLHGEESEDFNYFMEDALKG
;
A
#
# COMPACT_ATOMS: atom_id res chain seq x y z
N MET A 1 36.66 -19.25 -16.65
CA MET A 1 35.85 -18.68 -15.56
C MET A 1 36.47 -17.37 -15.08
N ASN A 2 37.75 -17.35 -14.70
CA ASN A 2 38.44 -16.11 -14.28
C ASN A 2 38.43 -15.00 -15.34
N SER A 3 38.71 -15.29 -16.61
CA SER A 3 38.67 -14.27 -17.69
C SER A 3 37.29 -13.66 -17.94
N LEU A 4 36.21 -14.39 -17.60
CA LEU A 4 34.84 -13.94 -17.78
C LEU A 4 34.41 -13.03 -16.60
N ILE A 5 34.81 -13.38 -15.38
CA ILE A 5 34.58 -12.57 -14.17
C ILE A 5 35.36 -11.25 -14.27
N GLU A 6 36.62 -11.30 -14.71
CA GLU A 6 37.45 -10.11 -14.92
C GLU A 6 36.87 -9.18 -16.00
N SER A 7 36.22 -9.74 -17.03
CA SER A 7 35.47 -8.95 -18.02
C SER A 7 34.19 -8.33 -17.44
N LEU A 8 33.57 -8.97 -16.45
CA LEU A 8 32.36 -8.47 -15.78
C LEU A 8 32.67 -7.37 -14.75
N HIS A 9 33.89 -7.33 -14.20
CA HIS A 9 34.33 -6.25 -13.32
C HIS A 9 34.38 -4.88 -14.01
N HIS A 10 34.45 -4.86 -15.33
CA HIS A 10 34.34 -3.67 -16.18
C HIS A 10 33.07 -3.69 -17.06
N ALA A 11 32.02 -4.39 -16.61
CA ALA A 11 30.77 -4.48 -17.35
C ALA A 11 30.14 -3.09 -17.57
N SER A 12 29.48 -2.93 -18.71
CA SER A 12 28.69 -1.72 -18.93
C SER A 12 27.53 -1.64 -17.91
N PRO A 13 27.09 -0.42 -17.52
CA PRO A 13 25.96 -0.27 -16.60
C PRO A 13 24.69 -0.98 -17.06
N LEU A 14 24.48 -1.11 -18.37
CA LEU A 14 23.36 -1.86 -18.95
C LEU A 14 23.45 -3.36 -18.69
N LEU A 15 24.65 -3.95 -18.81
CA LEU A 15 24.86 -5.36 -18.50
C LEU A 15 24.69 -5.62 -17.01
N LEU A 16 25.26 -4.74 -16.17
CA LEU A 16 25.06 -4.80 -14.72
C LEU A 16 23.57 -4.73 -14.37
N LEU A 17 22.83 -3.76 -14.91
CA LEU A 17 21.39 -3.62 -14.72
C LEU A 17 20.62 -4.89 -15.11
N ALA A 18 20.94 -5.48 -16.27
CA ALA A 18 20.30 -6.70 -16.74
C ALA A 18 20.55 -7.88 -15.79
N VAL A 19 21.77 -8.06 -15.30
CA VAL A 19 22.12 -9.14 -14.37
C VAL A 19 21.48 -8.92 -13.01
N VAL A 20 21.47 -7.70 -12.48
CA VAL A 20 20.80 -7.35 -11.23
C VAL A 20 19.30 -7.62 -11.32
N LEU A 21 18.64 -7.15 -12.38
CA LEU A 21 17.22 -7.43 -12.62
C LEU A 21 16.93 -8.93 -12.73
N PHE A 22 17.75 -9.65 -13.49
CA PHE A 22 17.58 -11.09 -13.70
C PHE A 22 17.76 -11.86 -12.40
N ALA A 23 18.86 -11.63 -11.67
CA ALA A 23 19.16 -12.29 -10.42
C ALA A 23 18.10 -11.99 -9.36
N GLY A 24 17.71 -10.71 -9.20
CA GLY A 24 16.66 -10.29 -8.27
C GLY A 24 15.29 -10.88 -8.61
N SER A 25 14.91 -10.87 -9.89
CA SER A 25 13.63 -11.44 -10.34
C SER A 25 13.57 -12.96 -10.17
N LEU A 26 14.65 -13.66 -10.52
CA LEU A 26 14.75 -15.11 -10.41
C LEU A 26 14.74 -15.56 -8.95
N SER A 27 15.59 -14.97 -8.12
CA SER A 27 15.66 -15.27 -6.68
C SER A 27 14.37 -14.91 -5.95
N GLY A 28 13.76 -13.77 -6.28
CA GLY A 28 12.44 -13.37 -5.79
C GLY A 28 11.33 -14.36 -6.20
N ALA A 29 11.36 -14.87 -7.43
CA ALA A 29 10.42 -15.89 -7.89
C ALA A 29 10.64 -17.25 -7.20
N LEU A 30 11.90 -17.64 -6.98
CA LEU A 30 12.24 -18.85 -6.24
C LEU A 30 11.78 -18.78 -4.79
N ALA A 31 11.99 -17.64 -4.12
CA ALA A 31 11.49 -17.40 -2.77
C ALA A 31 9.97 -17.59 -2.70
N ARG A 32 9.21 -17.03 -3.65
CA ARG A 32 7.75 -17.25 -3.73
C ARG A 32 7.36 -18.72 -3.87
N ARG A 33 8.09 -19.50 -4.66
CA ARG A 33 7.86 -20.96 -4.78
C ARG A 33 8.08 -21.70 -3.46
N LEU A 34 9.01 -21.21 -2.65
CA LEU A 34 9.29 -21.71 -1.30
C LEU A 34 8.35 -21.10 -0.22
N ARG A 35 7.33 -20.33 -0.62
CA ARG A 35 6.40 -19.60 0.27
C ARG A 35 7.08 -18.54 1.15
N LEU A 36 8.21 -18.00 0.68
CA LEU A 36 8.90 -16.86 1.27
C LEU A 36 8.57 -15.55 0.53
N PRO A 37 8.70 -14.39 1.19
CA PRO A 37 8.54 -13.08 0.56
C PRO A 37 9.53 -12.86 -0.61
N SER A 38 9.08 -12.20 -1.67
CA SER A 38 9.95 -11.93 -2.83
C SER A 38 11.11 -10.99 -2.51
N VAL A 39 10.90 -10.04 -1.60
CA VAL A 39 11.94 -9.10 -1.13
C VAL A 39 13.09 -9.85 -0.48
N THR A 40 12.79 -10.85 0.35
CA THR A 40 13.81 -11.74 0.94
C THR A 40 14.62 -12.43 -0.16
N GLY A 41 13.95 -12.95 -1.19
CA GLY A 41 14.61 -13.55 -2.35
C GLY A 41 15.53 -12.57 -3.07
N GLN A 42 15.07 -11.35 -3.34
CA GLN A 42 15.83 -10.30 -4.02
C GLN A 42 17.09 -9.90 -3.25
N ILE A 43 17.00 -9.71 -1.93
CA ILE A 43 18.15 -9.40 -1.07
C ILE A 43 19.16 -10.55 -1.10
N LEU A 44 18.70 -11.80 -0.95
CA LEU A 44 19.57 -12.98 -1.03
C LEU A 44 20.21 -13.14 -2.42
N GLY A 45 19.47 -12.85 -3.49
CA GLY A 45 19.99 -12.82 -4.86
C GLY A 45 21.12 -11.80 -5.00
N GLY A 46 20.96 -10.62 -4.41
CA GLY A 46 21.99 -9.59 -4.31
C GLY A 46 23.25 -10.06 -3.59
N ILE A 47 23.10 -10.67 -2.41
CA ILE A 47 24.21 -11.23 -1.63
C ILE A 47 24.98 -12.27 -2.45
N LEU A 48 24.27 -13.13 -3.22
CA LEU A 48 24.88 -14.15 -4.06
C LEU A 48 25.71 -13.57 -5.20
N ILE A 49 25.26 -12.48 -5.85
CA ILE A 49 25.99 -11.89 -6.99
C ILE A 49 26.99 -10.79 -6.58
N GLY A 50 26.86 -10.25 -5.37
CA GLY A 50 27.75 -9.24 -4.81
C GLY A 50 28.99 -9.81 -4.13
N GLY A 51 29.72 -8.95 -3.42
CA GLY A 51 31.06 -9.26 -2.87
C GLY A 51 31.07 -10.36 -1.81
N ALA A 52 29.94 -10.63 -1.15
CA ALA A 52 29.77 -11.72 -0.21
C ALA A 52 29.64 -13.11 -0.87
N GLY A 53 29.29 -13.16 -2.15
CA GLY A 53 28.98 -14.37 -2.90
C GLY A 53 29.99 -14.64 -4.01
N PHE A 54 29.53 -14.52 -5.25
CA PHE A 54 30.33 -14.77 -6.46
C PHE A 54 31.19 -13.58 -6.90
N ASP A 55 31.03 -12.41 -6.28
CA ASP A 55 31.77 -11.18 -6.58
C ASP A 55 31.82 -10.88 -8.09
N LEU A 56 30.65 -10.95 -8.74
CA LEU A 56 30.54 -10.88 -10.20
C LEU A 56 30.89 -9.50 -10.76
N PHE A 57 30.80 -8.45 -9.94
CA PHE A 57 31.00 -7.06 -10.34
C PHE A 57 31.87 -6.33 -9.31
N GLY A 58 32.86 -5.58 -9.79
CA GLY A 58 33.66 -4.71 -8.94
C GLY A 58 32.88 -3.50 -8.44
N GLN A 59 33.35 -2.91 -7.33
CA GLN A 59 32.77 -1.71 -6.71
C GLN A 59 32.62 -0.54 -7.68
N GLU A 60 33.58 -0.32 -8.60
CA GLU A 60 33.49 0.73 -9.62
C GLU A 60 32.31 0.54 -10.58
N SER A 61 31.97 -0.71 -10.94
CA SER A 61 30.83 -0.99 -11.81
C SER A 61 29.50 -0.67 -11.13
N LEU A 62 29.41 -0.85 -9.81
CA LEU A 62 28.20 -0.56 -9.02
C LEU A 62 27.82 0.92 -9.06
N GLY A 63 28.81 1.82 -9.09
CA GLY A 63 28.59 3.27 -9.26
C GLY A 63 27.82 3.62 -10.54
N GLY A 64 27.91 2.77 -11.57
CA GLY A 64 27.14 2.96 -12.81
C GLY A 64 25.61 2.89 -12.65
N LEU A 65 25.11 2.36 -11.53
CA LEU A 65 23.69 2.29 -11.20
C LEU A 65 23.21 3.32 -10.17
N GLU A 66 24.09 4.21 -9.68
CA GLU A 66 23.73 5.27 -8.72
C GLU A 66 22.48 6.07 -9.13
N PRO A 67 22.32 6.55 -10.38
CA PRO A 67 21.12 7.29 -10.77
C PRO A 67 19.83 6.49 -10.59
N LEU A 68 19.90 5.16 -10.76
CA LEU A 68 18.74 4.28 -10.58
C LEU A 68 18.42 4.08 -9.10
N THR A 69 19.44 4.00 -8.25
CA THR A 69 19.29 3.96 -6.79
C THR A 69 18.66 5.24 -6.27
N ASP A 70 19.11 6.41 -6.74
CA ASP A 70 18.54 7.71 -6.39
C ASP A 70 17.06 7.81 -6.78
N ILE A 71 16.72 7.36 -7.98
CA ILE A 71 15.33 7.32 -8.44
C ILE A 71 14.51 6.36 -7.57
N ALA A 72 15.05 5.21 -7.17
CA ALA A 72 14.37 4.26 -6.29
C ALA A 72 14.09 4.86 -4.90
N LEU A 73 15.09 5.52 -4.30
CA LEU A 73 14.96 6.22 -3.02
C LEU A 73 13.93 7.35 -3.10
N GLY A 74 14.02 8.18 -4.14
CA GLY A 74 13.06 9.23 -4.41
C GLY A 74 11.65 8.70 -4.62
N LEU A 75 11.50 7.58 -5.34
CA LEU A 75 10.22 6.93 -5.57
C LEU A 75 9.59 6.41 -4.28
N ILE A 76 10.38 5.72 -3.43
CA ILE A 76 9.92 5.27 -2.11
C ILE A 76 9.44 6.47 -1.28
N ALA A 77 10.23 7.55 -1.25
CA ALA A 77 9.91 8.72 -0.45
C ALA A 77 8.68 9.48 -0.96
N VAL A 78 8.58 9.70 -2.28
CA VAL A 78 7.45 10.40 -2.88
C VAL A 78 6.15 9.63 -2.68
N THR A 79 6.19 8.30 -2.80
CA THR A 79 5.05 7.43 -2.52
C THR A 79 4.67 7.51 -1.04
N VAL A 80 5.62 7.43 -0.10
CA VAL A 80 5.34 7.63 1.33
C VAL A 80 4.72 9.00 1.60
N GLY A 81 5.22 10.05 0.94
CA GLY A 81 4.67 11.40 1.03
C GLY A 81 3.24 11.48 0.51
N ALA A 82 2.97 10.84 -0.63
CA ALA A 82 1.64 10.83 -1.24
C ALA A 82 0.56 10.16 -0.36
N HIS A 83 0.96 9.25 0.53
CA HIS A 83 0.06 8.65 1.52
C HIS A 83 -0.34 9.62 2.64
N LEU A 84 0.33 10.76 2.81
CA LEU A 84 0.06 11.74 3.85
C LEU A 84 -1.08 12.70 3.47
N HIS A 85 -2.31 12.19 3.40
CA HIS A 85 -3.50 13.00 3.09
C HIS A 85 -4.15 13.58 4.35
N ILE A 86 -4.01 14.89 4.61
CA ILE A 86 -4.39 15.49 5.91
C ILE A 86 -5.90 15.38 6.20
N ASN A 87 -6.73 15.51 5.17
CA ASN A 87 -8.18 15.41 5.30
C ASN A 87 -8.62 14.01 5.75
N ARG A 88 -7.95 12.96 5.24
CA ARG A 88 -8.21 11.56 5.64
C ARG A 88 -7.81 11.28 7.09
N LEU A 89 -6.90 12.08 7.67
CA LEU A 89 -6.46 11.95 9.06
C LEU A 89 -7.36 12.70 10.05
N ARG A 90 -8.18 13.68 9.60
CA ARG A 90 -8.94 14.61 10.45
C ARG A 90 -9.76 13.91 11.55
N ASN A 91 -10.44 12.81 11.20
CA ASN A 91 -11.30 12.06 12.11
C ASN A 91 -10.54 11.11 13.06
N ALA A 92 -9.22 11.00 12.89
CA ALA A 92 -8.33 10.17 13.70
C ALA A 92 -7.20 10.96 14.37
N VAL A 93 -7.14 12.30 14.18
CA VAL A 93 -6.03 13.18 14.63
C VAL A 93 -5.61 12.91 16.05
N ARG A 94 -6.57 12.81 16.99
CA ARG A 94 -6.23 12.54 18.39
C ARG A 94 -5.49 11.22 18.57
N ARG A 95 -6.00 10.11 18.02
CA ARG A 95 -5.35 8.79 18.17
C ARG A 95 -3.99 8.78 17.48
N LEU A 96 -3.92 9.36 16.29
CA LEU A 96 -2.72 9.37 15.47
C LEU A 96 -1.63 10.30 16.02
N SER A 97 -1.98 11.41 16.67
CA SER A 97 -0.98 12.31 17.26
C SER A 97 -0.29 11.67 18.46
N TYR A 98 -1.04 11.05 19.38
CA TYR A 98 -0.44 10.28 20.48
C TYR A 98 0.42 9.16 19.95
N LEU A 99 -0.05 8.45 18.91
CA LEU A 99 0.70 7.34 18.32
C LEU A 99 1.99 7.82 17.68
N LEU A 100 1.95 8.88 16.87
CA LEU A 100 3.11 9.48 16.23
C LEU A 100 4.18 9.88 17.26
N VAL A 101 3.77 10.55 18.34
CA VAL A 101 4.69 10.96 19.41
C VAL A 101 5.28 9.74 20.12
N ALA A 102 4.46 8.77 20.50
CA ALA A 102 4.91 7.58 21.21
C ALA A 102 5.85 6.71 20.33
N GLU A 103 5.48 6.47 19.08
CA GLU A 103 6.28 5.71 18.11
C GLU A 103 7.60 6.41 17.79
N SER A 104 7.62 7.75 17.72
CA SER A 104 8.84 8.52 17.44
C SER A 104 9.73 8.74 18.67
N THR A 105 9.30 8.31 19.86
CA THR A 105 10.07 8.49 21.10
C THR A 105 10.37 7.17 21.80
N ILE A 106 9.34 6.41 22.17
CA ILE A 106 9.48 5.18 22.96
C ILE A 106 10.23 4.10 22.18
N THR A 107 9.85 3.83 20.93
CA THR A 107 10.50 2.78 20.12
C THR A 107 11.97 3.12 19.84
N PRO A 108 12.32 4.31 19.31
CA PRO A 108 13.71 4.72 19.11
C PRO A 108 14.54 4.71 20.38
N LEU A 109 14.00 5.23 21.49
CA LEU A 109 14.73 5.30 22.76
C LEU A 109 15.02 3.91 23.31
N LEU A 110 14.06 2.99 23.24
CA LEU A 110 14.27 1.62 23.69
C LEU A 110 15.32 0.90 22.84
N VAL A 111 15.26 1.07 21.51
CA VAL A 111 16.27 0.52 20.59
C VAL A 111 17.65 1.11 20.86
N PHE A 112 17.74 2.43 21.04
CA PHE A 112 18.99 3.10 21.41
C PHE A 112 19.57 2.54 22.72
N ILE A 113 18.77 2.46 23.79
CA ILE A 113 19.22 1.97 25.10
C ILE A 113 19.74 0.54 24.98
N VAL A 114 18.99 -0.34 24.32
CA VAL A 114 19.38 -1.74 24.16
C VAL A 114 20.66 -1.86 23.34
N LEU A 115 20.76 -1.21 22.18
CA LEU A 115 21.93 -1.37 21.32
C LEU A 115 23.18 -0.71 21.85
N TYR A 116 23.05 0.46 22.49
CA TYR A 116 24.18 1.17 23.06
C TYR A 116 24.72 0.47 24.30
N TYR A 117 23.86 0.20 25.30
CA TYR A 117 24.32 -0.34 26.59
C TYR A 117 24.48 -1.86 26.59
N LEU A 118 23.62 -2.60 25.89
CA LEU A 118 23.69 -4.07 25.85
C LEU A 118 24.39 -4.59 24.59
N GLY A 119 24.21 -3.92 23.46
CA GLY A 119 24.86 -4.26 22.19
C GLY A 119 26.29 -3.74 22.04
N GLY A 120 26.72 -2.76 22.86
CA GLY A 120 28.05 -2.15 22.76
C GLY A 120 28.29 -1.41 21.44
N THR A 121 27.22 -0.97 20.76
CA THR A 121 27.31 -0.24 19.49
C THR A 121 27.69 1.22 19.74
N SER A 122 28.29 1.89 18.75
CA SER A 122 28.59 3.32 18.84
C SER A 122 27.32 4.15 19.02
N PHE A 123 27.47 5.35 19.59
CA PHE A 123 26.35 6.25 19.86
C PHE A 123 25.61 6.61 18.56
N GLU A 124 26.36 6.91 17.50
CA GLU A 124 25.86 7.32 16.19
C GLU A 124 24.97 6.24 15.59
N ILE A 125 25.46 5.00 15.56
CA ILE A 125 24.74 3.87 14.97
C ILE A 125 23.54 3.48 15.82
N ALA A 126 23.65 3.54 17.15
CA ALA A 126 22.50 3.29 18.04
C ALA A 126 21.37 4.32 17.83
N VAL A 127 21.71 5.60 17.65
CA VAL A 127 20.74 6.67 17.37
C VAL A 127 20.08 6.47 16.00
N LEU A 128 20.88 6.21 14.96
CA LEU A 128 20.37 5.99 13.60
C LEU A 128 19.47 4.75 13.53
N LEU A 129 19.88 3.63 14.14
CA LEU A 129 19.04 2.43 14.24
C LEU A 129 17.76 2.71 15.05
N GLY A 130 17.85 3.52 16.12
CA GLY A 130 16.70 4.04 16.84
C GLY A 130 15.69 4.71 15.91
N ALA A 131 16.13 5.63 15.05
CA ALA A 131 15.26 6.29 14.07
C ALA A 131 14.65 5.31 13.05
N VAL A 132 15.45 4.39 12.50
CA VAL A 132 14.98 3.35 11.55
C VAL A 132 13.89 2.46 12.16
N SER A 133 13.91 2.27 13.49
CA SER A 133 12.95 1.39 14.18
C SER A 133 11.49 1.83 14.06
N ILE A 134 11.25 3.11 13.73
CA ILE A 134 9.92 3.67 13.50
C ILE A 134 9.29 3.09 12.23
N ALA A 135 10.09 2.81 11.19
CA ALA A 135 9.62 2.39 9.88
C ALA A 135 8.65 1.20 9.96
N THR A 136 7.62 1.20 9.10
CA THR A 136 6.65 0.11 9.00
C THR A 136 6.27 -0.11 7.53
N ALA A 137 6.22 -1.33 7.02
CA ALA A 137 6.05 -1.56 5.57
C ALA A 137 4.61 -1.30 5.06
N PRO A 138 4.32 -0.22 4.29
CA PRO A 138 2.97 0.07 3.80
C PRO A 138 2.46 -0.98 2.82
N ALA A 139 3.29 -1.41 1.86
CA ALA A 139 2.91 -2.39 0.84
C ALA A 139 2.40 -3.69 1.47
N THR A 140 3.10 -4.21 2.48
CA THR A 140 2.71 -5.42 3.22
C THR A 140 1.38 -5.26 3.95
N ILE A 141 1.16 -4.11 4.60
CA ILE A 141 -0.10 -3.81 5.30
C ILE A 141 -1.26 -3.72 4.30
N VAL A 142 -1.11 -2.94 3.24
CA VAL A 142 -2.14 -2.74 2.22
C VAL A 142 -2.48 -4.06 1.53
N ALA A 143 -1.46 -4.87 1.18
CA ALA A 143 -1.65 -6.19 0.61
C ALA A 143 -2.45 -7.11 1.54
N LEU A 144 -2.11 -7.16 2.83
CA LEU A 144 -2.83 -7.99 3.81
C LEU A 144 -4.26 -7.50 4.06
N VAL A 145 -4.47 -6.19 4.14
CA VAL A 145 -5.80 -5.60 4.29
C VAL A 145 -6.68 -5.99 3.09
N ARG A 146 -6.14 -5.90 1.86
CA ARG A 146 -6.84 -6.30 0.63
C ARG A 146 -7.09 -7.81 0.58
N GLU A 147 -6.07 -8.61 0.87
CA GLU A 147 -6.15 -10.08 0.83
C GLU A 147 -7.16 -10.63 1.85
N THR A 148 -7.13 -10.09 3.07
CA THR A 148 -8.05 -10.48 4.15
C THR A 148 -9.40 -9.76 4.06
N ARG A 149 -9.59 -8.86 3.09
CA ARG A 149 -10.78 -8.03 2.94
C ARG A 149 -11.17 -7.36 4.26
N SER A 150 -10.18 -6.77 4.92
CA SER A 150 -10.38 -6.19 6.25
C SER A 150 -10.88 -4.76 6.17
N LYS A 151 -11.92 -4.40 6.95
CA LYS A 151 -12.43 -3.03 7.02
C LYS A 151 -12.95 -2.66 8.41
N GLY A 152 -12.65 -1.43 8.83
CA GLY A 152 -13.13 -0.85 10.08
C GLY A 152 -12.16 0.17 10.67
N VAL A 153 -12.37 0.50 11.95
CA VAL A 153 -11.62 1.56 12.66
C VAL A 153 -10.17 1.14 12.90
N PHE A 154 -9.92 -0.15 13.13
CA PHE A 154 -8.56 -0.68 13.27
C PHE A 154 -7.79 -0.55 11.97
N VAL A 155 -8.35 -1.00 10.84
CA VAL A 155 -7.74 -0.85 9.52
C VAL A 155 -7.49 0.62 9.17
N LYS A 156 -8.50 1.50 9.34
CA LYS A 156 -8.34 2.95 9.10
C LYS A 156 -7.21 3.55 9.97
N THR A 157 -7.11 3.14 11.24
CA THR A 157 -6.04 3.61 12.13
C THR A 157 -4.67 3.05 11.74
N LEU A 158 -4.61 1.77 11.37
CA LEU A 158 -3.38 1.08 10.96
C LEU A 158 -2.80 1.70 9.69
N THR A 159 -3.60 1.85 8.62
CA THR A 159 -3.13 2.43 7.35
C THR A 159 -2.64 3.86 7.54
N ALA A 160 -3.38 4.68 8.32
CA ALA A 160 -2.97 6.04 8.64
C ALA A 160 -1.69 6.11 9.49
N ALA A 161 -1.58 5.23 10.50
CA ALA A 161 -0.39 5.13 11.34
C ALA A 161 0.85 4.76 10.52
N VAL A 162 0.72 3.85 9.57
CA VAL A 162 1.84 3.42 8.72
C VAL A 162 2.36 4.56 7.85
N ALA A 163 1.47 5.35 7.25
CA ALA A 163 1.86 6.54 6.49
C ALA A 163 2.67 7.52 7.37
N LEU A 164 2.12 7.89 8.53
CA LEU A 164 2.75 8.81 9.48
C LEU A 164 4.09 8.29 10.01
N ASN A 165 4.16 7.00 10.36
CA ASN A 165 5.39 6.40 10.90
C ASN A 165 6.53 6.43 9.88
N ASN A 166 6.27 6.19 8.59
CA ASN A 166 7.31 6.25 7.58
C ASN A 166 7.78 7.69 7.33
N THR A 167 6.85 8.66 7.29
CA THR A 167 7.21 10.09 7.25
C THR A 167 8.08 10.46 8.45
N ALA A 168 7.66 10.09 9.65
CA ALA A 168 8.40 10.37 10.89
C ALA A 168 9.77 9.70 10.93
N CYS A 169 9.85 8.46 10.44
CA CYS A 169 11.10 7.72 10.32
C CYS A 169 12.10 8.48 9.43
N ILE A 170 11.69 8.89 8.23
CA ILE A 170 12.56 9.62 7.30
C ILE A 170 13.01 10.95 7.92
N VAL A 171 12.08 11.73 8.47
CA VAL A 171 12.39 13.04 9.06
C VAL A 171 13.33 12.89 10.26
N LEU A 172 13.02 12.00 11.21
CA LEU A 172 13.86 11.81 12.40
C LEU A 172 15.24 11.29 12.02
N PHE A 173 15.32 10.36 11.07
CA PHE A 173 16.59 9.84 10.59
C PHE A 173 17.47 10.93 10.00
N GLU A 174 16.91 11.78 9.15
CA GLU A 174 17.65 12.90 8.55
C GLU A 174 18.11 13.92 9.60
N VAL A 175 17.28 14.22 10.60
CA VAL A 175 17.66 15.07 11.72
C VAL A 175 18.84 14.46 12.48
N CYS A 176 18.77 13.17 12.82
CA CYS A 176 19.86 12.47 13.51
C CYS A 176 21.14 12.46 12.67
N ARG A 177 21.06 12.10 11.38
CA ARG A 177 22.19 12.05 10.46
C ARG A 177 22.86 13.42 10.30
N ALA A 178 22.07 14.47 10.10
CA ALA A 178 22.58 15.84 9.96
C ALA A 178 23.24 16.33 11.26
N ALA A 179 22.66 16.02 12.43
CA ALA A 179 23.20 16.41 13.73
C ALA A 179 24.51 15.67 14.08
N ILE A 180 24.60 14.38 13.75
CA ILE A 180 25.84 13.61 13.93
C ILE A 180 26.93 14.17 13.02
N GLY A 181 26.59 14.42 11.75
CA GLY A 181 27.53 14.95 10.76
C GLY A 181 28.10 16.34 11.08
N SER A 182 27.33 17.21 11.74
CA SER A 182 27.82 18.53 12.17
C SER A 182 28.82 18.47 13.35
N ASN A 183 28.80 17.41 14.15
CA ASN A 183 29.74 17.24 15.26
C ASN A 183 31.12 16.69 14.83
N LEU A 184 31.20 16.12 13.62
CA LEU A 184 32.42 15.57 13.02
C LEU A 184 33.23 16.62 12.24
N ALA A 185 32.59 17.69 11.77
CA ALA A 185 33.25 18.82 11.10
C ALA A 185 33.56 19.91 12.13
N ALA A 186 34.85 20.11 12.46
CA ALA A 186 35.28 21.25 13.27
C ALA A 186 34.96 22.55 12.49
N ALA A 187 34.00 23.34 12.98
CA ALA A 187 33.56 24.56 12.32
C ALA A 187 34.57 25.71 12.47
N GLU A 188 34.91 26.40 11.37
CA GLU A 188 35.55 27.71 11.43
C GLU A 188 34.49 28.83 11.57
N PRO A 189 34.68 29.81 12.46
CA PRO A 189 33.68 30.85 12.67
C PRO A 189 33.72 31.93 11.57
N GLY A 190 32.62 32.13 10.85
CA GLY A 190 32.38 33.34 10.04
C GLY A 190 31.96 33.14 8.59
N THR A 191 31.94 31.92 8.07
CA THR A 191 31.39 31.58 6.76
C THR A 191 29.93 31.14 6.90
N PHE A 192 29.05 31.59 5.99
CA PHE A 192 27.74 30.95 5.81
C PHE A 192 28.01 29.56 5.24
N GLU A 193 28.30 28.59 6.10
CA GLU A 193 28.51 27.24 5.64
C GLU A 193 27.17 26.67 5.18
N THR A 194 27.11 26.28 3.91
CA THR A 194 26.12 25.37 3.34
C THR A 194 26.03 24.02 4.09
N SER A 195 26.86 23.82 5.13
CA SER A 195 26.88 22.68 6.04
C SER A 195 25.90 22.79 7.22
N SER A 196 25.33 23.97 7.52
CA SER A 196 24.54 24.12 8.75
C SER A 196 23.33 23.18 8.79
N THR A 197 23.06 22.56 9.96
CA THR A 197 21.97 21.59 10.14
C THR A 197 20.61 22.14 9.69
N LEU A 198 20.37 23.44 9.92
CA LEU A 198 19.15 24.12 9.47
C LEU A 198 19.03 24.16 7.95
N PHE A 199 20.13 24.41 7.23
CA PHE A 199 20.14 24.42 5.77
C PHE A 199 19.94 23.01 5.20
N GLN A 200 20.58 21.99 5.79
CA GLN A 200 20.42 20.59 5.39
C GLN A 200 18.98 20.07 5.55
N LEU A 201 18.21 20.63 6.48
CA LEU A 201 16.81 20.25 6.72
C LEU A 201 15.81 21.14 5.96
N ALA A 202 16.02 22.46 5.92
CA ALA A 202 15.12 23.39 5.24
C ALA A 202 15.23 23.31 3.71
N GLY A 203 16.43 23.10 3.18
CA GLY A 203 16.70 23.01 1.75
C GLY A 203 15.85 21.96 1.02
N PRO A 204 15.87 20.68 1.44
CA PRO A 204 15.03 19.63 0.87
C PRO A 204 13.53 19.97 0.91
N VAL A 205 13.06 20.58 2.01
CA VAL A 205 11.65 20.95 2.18
C VAL A 205 11.24 22.03 1.19
N LEU A 206 12.06 23.07 1.02
CA LEU A 206 11.82 24.14 0.05
C LEU A 206 11.86 23.61 -1.39
N LEU A 207 12.83 22.74 -1.71
CA LEU A 207 12.95 22.11 -3.02
C LEU A 207 11.71 21.27 -3.36
N GLY A 208 11.35 20.32 -2.50
CA GLY A 208 10.20 19.42 -2.71
C GLY A 208 8.89 20.19 -2.81
N GLY A 209 8.68 21.17 -1.92
CA GLY A 209 7.48 22.02 -1.95
C GLY A 209 7.41 22.91 -3.19
N GLY A 210 8.54 23.50 -3.60
CA GLY A 210 8.62 24.31 -4.81
C GLY A 210 8.29 23.51 -6.07
N VAL A 211 8.90 22.33 -6.23
CA VAL A 211 8.61 21.44 -7.37
C VAL A 211 7.16 20.97 -7.36
N ALA A 212 6.59 20.67 -6.18
CA ALA A 212 5.19 20.28 -6.05
C ALA A 212 4.23 21.37 -6.54
N LEU A 213 4.49 22.65 -6.22
CA LEU A 213 3.68 23.78 -6.67
C LEU A 213 3.77 24.00 -8.18
N VAL A 214 4.98 23.84 -8.75
CA VAL A 214 5.17 23.89 -10.21
C VAL A 214 4.41 22.77 -10.90
N LEU A 215 4.49 21.55 -10.38
CA LEU A 215 3.76 20.40 -10.90
C LEU A 215 2.24 20.62 -10.84
N ASP A 216 1.69 21.14 -9.72
CA ASP A 216 0.27 21.49 -9.62
C ASP A 216 -0.12 22.51 -10.71
N ARG A 217 0.69 23.55 -10.93
CA ARG A 217 0.41 24.55 -11.98
C ARG A 217 0.39 23.93 -13.38
N ILE A 218 1.31 23.02 -13.68
CA ILE A 218 1.37 22.29 -14.95
C ILE A 218 0.12 21.42 -15.12
N THR A 219 -0.31 20.73 -14.06
CA THR A 219 -1.48 19.84 -14.13
C THR A 219 -2.77 20.58 -14.49
N ARG A 220 -2.88 21.86 -14.13
CA ARG A 220 -4.04 22.72 -14.46
C ARG A 220 -4.12 23.13 -15.93
N LEU A 221 -3.09 22.87 -16.75
CA LEU A 221 -3.05 23.26 -18.17
C LEU A 221 -3.86 22.33 -19.10
N ALA A 222 -4.88 21.62 -18.59
CA ALA A 222 -5.71 20.66 -19.34
C ALA A 222 -4.91 19.63 -20.17
N LEU A 223 -3.73 19.23 -19.68
CA LEU A 223 -2.88 18.23 -20.33
C LEU A 223 -3.53 16.84 -20.29
N GLY A 224 -3.33 16.06 -21.36
CA GLY A 224 -3.73 14.65 -21.40
C GLY A 224 -2.92 13.76 -20.43
N PRO A 225 -3.42 12.56 -20.10
CA PRO A 225 -2.82 11.67 -19.08
C PRO A 225 -1.34 11.37 -19.28
N GLU A 226 -0.91 11.12 -20.51
CA GLU A 226 0.50 10.81 -20.84
C GLU A 226 1.44 11.97 -20.46
N ARG A 227 1.03 13.22 -20.72
CA ARG A 227 1.85 14.41 -20.41
C ARG A 227 1.93 14.65 -18.90
N LEU A 228 0.90 14.26 -18.16
CA LEU A 228 0.88 14.32 -16.70
C LEU A 228 1.81 13.27 -16.09
N ALA A 229 1.83 12.06 -16.68
CA ALA A 229 2.78 11.02 -16.29
C ALA A 229 4.22 11.48 -16.49
N THR A 230 4.53 12.03 -17.67
CA THR A 230 5.84 12.61 -17.94
C THR A 230 6.19 13.72 -16.96
N ALA A 231 5.25 14.61 -16.62
CA ALA A 231 5.49 15.67 -15.65
C ALA A 231 5.81 15.13 -14.24
N ALA A 232 5.16 14.05 -13.81
CA ALA A 232 5.44 13.38 -12.53
C ALA A 232 6.86 12.80 -12.50
N VAL A 233 7.26 12.11 -13.58
CA VAL A 233 8.61 11.55 -13.73
C VAL A 233 9.65 12.67 -13.72
N VAL A 234 9.42 13.74 -14.47
CA VAL A 234 10.29 14.91 -14.47
C VAL A 234 10.40 15.52 -13.08
N ALA A 235 9.29 15.68 -12.35
CA ALA A 235 9.31 16.22 -11.00
C ALA A 235 10.14 15.35 -10.04
N LEU A 236 9.99 14.02 -10.11
CA LEU A 236 10.76 13.08 -9.29
C LEU A 236 12.27 13.14 -9.61
N VAL A 237 12.63 13.03 -10.89
CA VAL A 237 14.02 13.02 -11.34
C VAL A 237 14.68 14.38 -11.09
N LEU A 238 13.98 15.48 -11.35
CA LEU A 238 14.47 16.83 -11.09
C LEU A 238 14.70 17.05 -9.59
N THR A 239 13.75 16.65 -8.74
CA THR A 239 13.88 16.80 -7.28
C THR A 239 15.07 16.01 -6.77
N SER A 240 15.23 14.76 -7.21
CA SER A 240 16.34 13.89 -6.79
C SER A 240 17.68 14.43 -7.29
N GLY A 241 17.78 14.79 -8.57
CA GLY A 241 19.01 15.30 -9.18
C GLY A 241 19.45 16.66 -8.64
N VAL A 242 18.51 17.60 -8.42
CA VAL A 242 18.83 18.88 -7.78
C VAL A 242 19.26 18.65 -6.35
N ALA A 243 18.58 17.79 -5.59
CA ALA A 243 18.97 17.49 -4.22
C ALA A 243 20.39 16.91 -4.16
N ALA A 244 20.70 15.91 -4.98
CA ALA A 244 22.05 15.34 -5.07
C ALA A 244 23.11 16.40 -5.43
N SER A 245 22.84 17.26 -6.42
CA SER A 245 23.79 18.29 -6.87
C SER A 245 24.11 19.36 -5.82
N VAL A 246 23.16 19.62 -4.90
CA VAL A 246 23.30 20.63 -3.83
C VAL A 246 23.80 19.99 -2.53
N GLY A 247 23.84 18.66 -2.43
CA GLY A 247 24.16 17.93 -1.19
C GLY A 247 22.99 17.86 -0.21
N PHE A 248 21.76 17.97 -0.70
CA PHE A 248 20.52 17.80 0.05
C PHE A 248 20.06 16.35 0.07
N SER A 249 19.28 15.96 1.10
CA SER A 249 18.62 14.66 1.11
C SER A 249 17.54 14.60 0.03
N ALA A 250 17.80 13.84 -1.04
CA ALA A 250 16.84 13.54 -2.09
C ALA A 250 15.59 12.85 -1.52
N MET A 251 15.78 11.97 -0.54
CA MET A 251 14.69 11.27 0.13
C MET A 251 13.76 12.23 0.87
N LEU A 252 14.29 13.20 1.64
CA LEU A 252 13.45 14.21 2.30
C LEU A 252 12.76 15.14 1.30
N ALA A 253 13.46 15.56 0.24
CA ALA A 253 12.87 16.42 -0.79
C ALA A 253 11.71 15.73 -1.52
N CYS A 254 11.88 14.46 -1.90
CA CYS A 254 10.84 13.67 -2.55
C CYS A 254 9.67 13.36 -1.61
N LEU A 255 9.92 13.12 -0.32
CA LEU A 255 8.87 12.99 0.69
C LEU A 255 7.97 14.22 0.73
N VAL A 256 8.58 15.42 0.72
CA VAL A 256 7.84 16.68 0.74
C VAL A 256 7.10 16.91 -0.58
N LEU A 257 7.71 16.59 -1.73
CA LEU A 257 7.05 16.62 -3.03
C LEU A 257 5.74 15.82 -3.01
N GLY A 258 5.80 14.56 -2.55
CA GLY A 258 4.63 13.68 -2.47
C GLY A 258 3.58 14.20 -1.48
N ALA A 259 4.00 14.63 -0.30
CA ALA A 259 3.10 15.16 0.72
C ALA A 259 2.38 16.43 0.28
N VAL A 260 3.09 17.37 -0.36
CA VAL A 260 2.48 18.61 -0.85
C VAL A 260 1.52 18.31 -2.01
N GLN A 261 1.91 17.44 -2.96
CA GLN A 261 1.04 17.02 -4.07
C GLN A 261 -0.27 16.38 -3.59
N ALA A 262 -0.19 15.47 -2.62
CA ALA A 262 -1.37 14.84 -2.03
C ALA A 262 -2.37 15.85 -1.42
N ASN A 263 -1.90 17.01 -0.93
CA ASN A 263 -2.75 17.95 -0.21
C ASN A 263 -3.19 19.18 -1.01
N ILE A 264 -2.67 19.41 -2.22
CA ILE A 264 -3.02 20.57 -3.06
C ILE A 264 -3.92 20.19 -4.25
N THR A 265 -3.81 18.96 -4.76
CA THR A 265 -4.46 18.58 -6.02
C THR A 265 -5.81 17.88 -5.79
N HIS A 266 -6.89 18.66 -5.78
CA HIS A 266 -8.27 18.21 -5.47
C HIS A 266 -8.91 17.21 -6.45
N SER A 267 -8.40 17.05 -7.67
CA SER A 267 -9.00 16.21 -8.73
C SER A 267 -8.07 15.12 -9.28
N ARG A 268 -6.80 15.06 -8.82
CA ARG A 268 -5.77 14.14 -9.34
C ARG A 268 -4.80 13.67 -8.24
N SER A 269 -5.30 13.49 -7.02
CA SER A 269 -4.56 13.03 -5.83
C SER A 269 -3.75 11.75 -6.05
N HIS A 270 -4.11 10.94 -7.05
CA HIS A 270 -3.45 9.68 -7.39
C HIS A 270 -2.46 9.75 -8.55
N LEU A 271 -2.07 10.95 -9.01
CA LEU A 271 -1.17 11.10 -10.16
C LEU A 271 0.18 10.41 -9.92
N ILE A 272 0.78 10.55 -8.74
CA ILE A 272 2.06 9.90 -8.43
C ILE A 272 1.88 8.39 -8.33
N ASP A 273 0.89 7.92 -7.57
CA ASP A 273 0.63 6.48 -7.39
C ASP A 273 0.34 5.77 -8.72
N SER A 274 -0.48 6.38 -9.59
CA SER A 274 -0.90 5.77 -10.86
C SER A 274 0.21 5.70 -11.91
N VAL A 275 1.09 6.70 -11.94
CA VAL A 275 2.17 6.78 -12.94
C VAL A 275 3.25 5.74 -12.66
N PHE A 276 3.62 5.57 -11.39
CA PHE A 276 4.73 4.70 -11.03
C PHE A 276 4.31 3.24 -10.78
N ALA A 277 3.03 2.93 -10.57
CA ALA A 277 2.54 1.59 -10.25
C ALA A 277 3.06 0.48 -11.20
N ASN A 278 3.20 0.79 -12.49
CA ASN A 278 3.64 -0.19 -13.49
C ASN A 278 5.15 -0.43 -13.50
N PHE A 279 5.96 0.54 -13.05
CA PHE A 279 7.44 0.47 -13.10
C PHE A 279 8.07 0.26 -11.72
N GLU A 280 7.36 0.63 -10.64
CA GLU A 280 7.79 0.48 -9.26
C GLU A 280 8.30 -0.94 -8.94
N PRO A 281 7.64 -2.05 -9.34
CA PRO A 281 8.14 -3.39 -9.03
C PRO A 281 9.52 -3.68 -9.62
N ALA A 282 9.81 -3.17 -10.83
CA ALA A 282 11.10 -3.35 -11.48
C ALA A 282 12.19 -2.52 -10.79
N ILE A 283 11.90 -1.26 -10.48
CA ILE A 283 12.80 -0.35 -9.76
C ILE A 283 13.12 -0.92 -8.36
N LEU A 284 12.11 -1.37 -7.63
CA LEU A 284 12.29 -1.99 -6.31
C LEU A 284 13.08 -3.29 -6.39
N THR A 285 12.92 -4.08 -7.46
CA THR A 285 13.73 -5.30 -7.66
C THR A 285 15.22 -4.96 -7.78
N VAL A 286 15.57 -3.93 -8.54
CA VAL A 286 16.96 -3.45 -8.64
C VAL A 286 17.44 -2.99 -7.28
N PHE A 287 16.67 -2.12 -6.64
CA PHE A 287 16.97 -1.55 -5.33
C PHE A 287 17.24 -2.60 -4.24
N PHE A 288 16.35 -3.58 -4.06
CA PHE A 288 16.54 -4.63 -3.05
C PHE A 288 17.72 -5.56 -3.37
N THR A 289 17.97 -5.80 -4.66
CA THR A 289 19.10 -6.62 -5.09
C THR A 289 20.42 -5.89 -4.85
N LEU A 290 20.51 -4.59 -5.18
CA LEU A 290 21.68 -3.75 -4.90
C LEU A 290 21.96 -3.65 -3.40
N ALA A 291 20.93 -3.45 -2.58
CA ALA A 291 21.08 -3.47 -1.12
C ALA A 291 21.71 -4.78 -0.61
N GLY A 292 21.36 -5.92 -1.21
CA GLY A 292 22.00 -7.20 -0.92
C GLY A 292 23.46 -7.29 -1.40
N MET A 293 23.78 -6.70 -2.56
CA MET A 293 25.14 -6.69 -3.11
C MET A 293 26.14 -5.90 -2.27
N HIS A 294 25.68 -4.86 -1.58
CA HIS A 294 26.50 -4.04 -0.68
C HIS A 294 26.70 -4.65 0.73
N LEU A 295 26.11 -5.82 1.02
CA LEU A 295 26.26 -6.45 2.32
C LEU A 295 27.62 -7.17 2.40
N SER A 296 28.46 -6.79 3.37
CA SER A 296 29.71 -7.47 3.68
C SER A 296 29.55 -8.50 4.81
N LEU A 297 30.27 -9.63 4.71
CA LEU A 297 30.21 -10.71 5.70
C LEU A 297 31.21 -10.54 6.86
N ASP A 298 32.10 -9.54 6.78
CA ASP A 298 33.21 -9.36 7.73
C ASP A 298 32.74 -9.15 9.19
N HIS A 299 31.52 -8.63 9.36
CA HIS A 299 30.95 -8.31 10.66
C HIS A 299 29.77 -9.21 11.04
N LEU A 300 29.55 -10.34 10.35
CA LEU A 300 28.30 -11.12 10.44
C LEU A 300 27.96 -11.58 11.86
N GLN A 301 28.95 -12.00 12.66
CA GLN A 301 28.70 -12.46 14.03
C GLN A 301 28.24 -11.33 14.96
N HIS A 302 28.93 -10.18 14.92
CA HIS A 302 28.54 -9.00 15.71
C HIS A 302 27.20 -8.43 15.21
N ALA A 303 27.03 -8.32 13.89
CA ALA A 303 25.80 -7.88 13.25
C ALA A 303 24.62 -8.80 13.60
N GLY A 304 24.84 -10.11 13.71
CA GLY A 304 23.80 -11.08 14.09
C GLY A 304 23.26 -10.86 15.50
N ILE A 305 24.14 -10.65 16.48
CA ILE A 305 23.73 -10.35 17.87
C ILE A 305 22.96 -9.02 17.91
N LEU A 306 23.48 -7.98 17.25
CA LEU A 306 22.82 -6.68 17.18
C LEU A 306 21.47 -6.74 16.45
N ALA A 307 21.35 -7.54 15.39
CA ALA A 307 20.09 -7.75 14.69
C ALA A 307 19.03 -8.39 15.59
N VAL A 308 19.41 -9.39 16.39
CA VAL A 308 18.51 -10.02 17.36
C VAL A 308 18.08 -9.01 18.43
N LEU A 309 19.04 -8.28 19.02
CA LEU A 309 18.75 -7.25 20.02
C LEU A 309 17.85 -6.16 19.46
N TYR A 310 18.15 -5.66 18.26
CA TYR A 310 17.34 -4.66 17.56
C TYR A 310 15.93 -5.17 17.29
N PHE A 311 15.78 -6.39 16.79
CA PHE A 311 14.47 -6.98 16.49
C PHE A 311 13.58 -7.01 17.75
N PHE A 312 14.10 -7.52 18.86
CA PHE A 312 13.33 -7.61 20.11
C PHE A 312 13.08 -6.24 20.76
N ALA A 313 14.07 -5.34 20.73
CA ALA A 313 13.90 -3.98 21.24
C ALA A 313 12.84 -3.22 20.44
N ARG A 314 12.87 -3.31 19.10
CA ARG A 314 11.87 -2.72 18.22
C ARG A 314 10.51 -3.35 18.45
N PHE A 315 10.42 -4.68 18.53
CA PHE A 315 9.17 -5.38 18.81
C PHE A 315 8.53 -4.92 20.13
N GLY A 316 9.31 -4.91 21.21
CA GLY A 316 8.85 -4.40 22.51
C GLY A 316 8.46 -2.92 22.46
N GLY A 317 9.26 -2.11 21.77
CA GLY A 317 9.02 -0.67 21.59
C GLY A 317 7.70 -0.40 20.88
N LYS A 318 7.43 -1.09 19.77
CA LYS A 318 6.16 -1.01 19.02
C LYS A 318 4.95 -1.37 19.87
N LEU A 319 5.06 -2.43 20.68
CA LEU A 319 3.98 -2.81 21.60
C LEU A 319 3.74 -1.75 22.67
N LEU A 320 4.80 -1.27 23.32
CA LEU A 320 4.73 -0.26 24.38
C LEU A 320 4.25 1.10 23.87
N ALA A 321 4.74 1.54 22.71
CA ALA A 321 4.37 2.81 22.07
C ALA A 321 2.89 2.81 21.68
N ALA A 322 2.44 1.78 20.95
CA ALA A 322 1.03 1.66 20.57
C ALA A 322 0.12 1.59 21.81
N GLU A 323 0.51 0.81 22.82
CA GLU A 323 -0.29 0.64 24.04
C GLU A 323 -0.42 1.94 24.84
N THR A 324 0.68 2.66 25.06
CA THR A 324 0.67 3.94 25.79
C THR A 324 -0.13 5.01 25.05
N ALA A 325 0.11 5.16 23.74
CA ALA A 325 -0.59 6.11 22.90
C ALA A 325 -2.10 5.87 22.84
N LEU A 326 -2.52 4.62 22.60
CA LEU A 326 -3.92 4.29 22.40
C LEU A 326 -4.71 4.32 23.70
N ARG A 327 -4.07 4.03 24.85
CA ARG A 327 -4.64 4.31 26.18
C ARG A 327 -4.87 5.81 26.39
N ALA A 328 -3.85 6.64 26.13
CA ALA A 328 -3.97 8.10 26.26
C ALA A 328 -5.04 8.70 25.33
N ALA A 329 -5.17 8.13 24.13
CA ALA A 329 -6.18 8.52 23.16
C ALA A 329 -7.58 7.95 23.44
N ARG A 330 -7.75 7.11 24.48
CA ARG A 330 -9.00 6.39 24.80
C ARG A 330 -9.56 5.60 23.62
N ALA A 331 -8.67 4.95 22.86
CA ALA A 331 -9.06 4.10 21.74
C ALA A 331 -9.78 2.83 22.24
N THR A 332 -10.55 2.20 21.35
CA THR A 332 -11.25 0.94 21.66
C THR A 332 -10.26 -0.18 21.93
N GLU A 333 -10.68 -1.16 22.74
CA GLU A 333 -9.81 -2.29 23.14
C GLU A 333 -9.28 -3.09 21.94
N ARG A 334 -10.10 -3.20 20.89
CA ARG A 334 -9.75 -3.88 19.64
C ARG A 334 -8.61 -3.18 18.92
N VAL A 335 -8.57 -1.85 18.92
CA VAL A 335 -7.47 -1.09 18.31
C VAL A 335 -6.25 -1.14 19.21
N ARG A 336 -6.45 -0.85 20.49
CA ARG A 336 -5.43 -0.76 21.53
C ARG A 336 -4.57 -2.03 21.65
N ARG A 337 -5.19 -3.21 21.78
CA ARG A 337 -4.46 -4.47 21.98
C ARG A 337 -3.75 -5.01 20.74
N ASN A 338 -4.13 -4.56 19.55
CA ASN A 338 -3.69 -5.20 18.30
C ASN A 338 -2.77 -4.32 17.45
N LEU A 339 -2.75 -3.00 17.63
CA LEU A 339 -2.03 -2.10 16.72
C LEU A 339 -0.52 -2.32 16.73
N GLY A 340 0.09 -2.48 17.91
CA GLY A 340 1.53 -2.71 18.02
C GLY A 340 2.00 -3.97 17.27
N PHE A 341 1.21 -5.05 17.31
CA PHE A 341 1.49 -6.28 16.55
C PHE A 341 1.38 -6.08 15.03
N ALA A 342 0.45 -5.22 14.59
CA ALA A 342 0.27 -4.94 13.17
C ALA A 342 1.32 -3.97 12.60
N LEU A 343 2.07 -3.26 13.43
CA LEU A 343 3.13 -2.32 13.03
C LEU A 343 4.53 -2.94 12.93
N ILE A 344 4.64 -4.27 13.06
CA ILE A 344 5.92 -4.98 12.98
C ILE A 344 6.53 -5.05 11.57
N PRO A 345 5.78 -5.23 10.46
CA PRO A 345 6.36 -5.30 9.11
C PRO A 345 7.33 -4.15 8.83
N GLN A 346 8.45 -4.39 8.13
CA GLN A 346 9.47 -3.38 7.82
C GLN A 346 10.15 -3.76 6.50
N ALA A 347 10.24 -2.81 5.55
CA ALA A 347 10.73 -3.07 4.19
C ALA A 347 11.37 -1.81 3.56
N GLY A 348 10.83 -1.34 2.43
CA GLY A 348 11.45 -0.35 1.53
C GLY A 348 12.09 0.87 2.18
N VAL A 349 11.39 1.57 3.10
CA VAL A 349 11.95 2.76 3.77
C VAL A 349 13.20 2.42 4.57
N ALA A 350 13.20 1.33 5.33
CA ALA A 350 14.36 0.94 6.14
C ALA A 350 15.56 0.55 5.27
N VAL A 351 15.31 -0.16 4.16
CA VAL A 351 16.35 -0.47 3.17
C VAL A 351 16.86 0.81 2.50
N GLY A 352 16.00 1.80 2.27
CA GLY A 352 16.41 3.06 1.65
C GLY A 352 17.36 3.86 2.55
N LEU A 353 17.10 3.85 3.85
CA LEU A 353 18.00 4.43 4.85
C LEU A 353 19.36 3.73 4.93
N VAL A 354 19.45 2.45 4.54
CA VAL A 354 20.73 1.74 4.44
C VAL A 354 21.58 2.30 3.31
N LEU A 355 21.02 2.41 2.10
CA LEU A 355 21.75 2.94 0.95
C LEU A 355 22.19 4.39 1.21
N LEU A 356 21.32 5.19 1.82
CA LEU A 356 21.65 6.57 2.19
C LEU A 356 22.86 6.67 3.14
N ILE A 357 23.07 5.70 4.04
CA ILE A 357 24.24 5.65 4.92
C ILE A 357 25.46 5.08 4.22
N GLN A 358 25.28 4.15 3.28
CA GLN A 358 26.38 3.59 2.49
C GLN A 358 27.02 4.65 1.58
N ASP A 359 26.22 5.56 1.05
CA ASP A 359 26.69 6.65 0.18
C ASP A 359 27.25 7.84 0.97
N ASP A 360 27.10 7.86 2.30
CA ASP A 360 27.56 8.96 3.15
C ASP A 360 28.96 8.67 3.71
N VAL A 361 29.97 9.33 3.14
CA VAL A 361 31.40 9.17 3.49
C VAL A 361 31.66 9.31 4.99
N ARG A 362 30.85 10.09 5.72
CA ARG A 362 31.00 10.30 7.18
C ARG A 362 30.74 9.03 7.99
N PHE A 363 30.05 8.05 7.41
CA PHE A 363 29.68 6.79 8.06
C PHE A 363 30.41 5.58 7.46
N ALA A 364 31.40 5.77 6.59
CA ALA A 364 32.06 4.70 5.84
C ALA A 364 32.50 3.50 6.71
N ASP A 365 33.08 3.74 7.89
CA ASP A 365 33.55 2.70 8.81
C ASP A 365 32.42 1.86 9.44
N SER A 366 31.21 2.41 9.47
CA SER A 366 30.06 1.86 10.20
C SER A 366 28.89 1.45 9.29
N ALA A 367 28.91 1.88 8.03
CA ALA A 367 27.85 1.65 7.06
C ALA A 367 27.61 0.15 6.79
N GLY A 368 28.66 -0.66 6.74
CA GLY A 368 28.55 -2.12 6.59
C GLY A 368 27.81 -2.78 7.76
N LEU A 369 28.15 -2.40 9.00
CA LEU A 369 27.48 -2.91 10.20
C LEU A 369 26.00 -2.47 10.24
N PHE A 370 25.74 -1.20 9.95
CA PHE A 370 24.39 -0.65 9.88
C PHE A 370 23.53 -1.41 8.84
N ALA A 371 24.05 -1.58 7.62
CA ALA A 371 23.42 -2.33 6.55
C ALA A 371 23.10 -3.78 6.98
N ALA A 372 24.08 -4.48 7.54
CA ALA A 372 23.92 -5.86 7.97
C ALA A 372 22.83 -6.02 9.03
N VAL A 373 22.77 -5.13 10.03
CA VAL A 373 21.72 -5.15 11.07
C VAL A 373 20.34 -4.88 10.48
N VAL A 374 20.19 -3.80 9.70
CA VAL A 374 18.89 -3.40 9.15
C VAL A 374 18.36 -4.44 8.15
N LEU A 375 19.19 -4.91 7.21
CA LEU A 375 18.79 -5.88 6.19
C LEU A 375 18.44 -7.26 6.79
N SER A 376 19.17 -7.68 7.82
CA SER A 376 18.84 -8.89 8.58
C SER A 376 17.47 -8.79 9.24
N VAL A 377 17.19 -7.65 9.88
CA VAL A 377 15.91 -7.44 10.58
C VAL A 377 14.75 -7.27 9.60
N VAL A 378 14.97 -6.56 8.48
CA VAL A 378 14.00 -6.48 7.38
C VAL A 378 13.65 -7.89 6.89
N THR A 379 14.65 -8.74 6.67
CA THR A 379 14.44 -10.14 6.25
C THR A 379 13.59 -10.93 7.26
N VAL A 380 13.86 -10.79 8.56
CA VAL A 380 13.06 -11.44 9.61
C VAL A 380 11.63 -10.86 9.66
N ASN A 381 11.47 -9.54 9.55
CA ASN A 381 10.18 -8.86 9.61
C ASN A 381 9.31 -9.11 8.38
N GLU A 382 9.90 -9.41 7.22
CA GLU A 382 9.14 -9.83 6.04
C GLU A 382 8.46 -11.20 6.26
N ILE A 383 8.99 -12.04 7.15
CA ILE A 383 8.38 -13.33 7.52
C ILE A 383 7.43 -13.16 8.72
N VAL A 384 7.91 -12.55 9.80
CA VAL A 384 7.17 -12.42 11.06
C VAL A 384 6.05 -11.38 10.97
N GLY A 385 6.31 -10.26 10.28
CA GLY A 385 5.39 -9.14 10.16
C GLY A 385 4.04 -9.52 9.59
N PRO A 386 3.95 -10.14 8.40
CA PRO A 386 2.66 -10.51 7.81
C PRO A 386 1.82 -11.45 8.69
N VAL A 387 2.47 -12.38 9.38
CA VAL A 387 1.80 -13.31 10.31
C VAL A 387 1.16 -12.53 11.46
N LEU A 388 1.92 -11.64 12.10
CA LEU A 388 1.42 -10.84 13.22
C LEU A 388 0.33 -9.86 12.82
N THR A 389 0.49 -9.18 11.68
CA THR A 389 -0.53 -8.27 11.14
C THR A 389 -1.82 -9.03 10.82
N ARG A 390 -1.75 -10.22 10.19
CA ARG A 390 -2.94 -11.04 9.91
C ARG A 390 -3.66 -11.46 11.20
N LEU A 391 -2.91 -11.88 12.21
CA LEU A 391 -3.48 -12.21 13.52
C LEU A 391 -4.12 -11.00 14.19
N ALA A 392 -3.50 -9.83 14.10
CA ALA A 392 -4.02 -8.58 14.65
C ALA A 392 -5.33 -8.15 13.95
N LEU A 393 -5.41 -8.24 12.62
CA LEU A 393 -6.62 -8.00 11.85
C LEU A 393 -7.76 -8.96 12.27
N GLY A 394 -7.45 -10.25 12.43
CA GLY A 394 -8.40 -11.25 12.90
C GLY A 394 -8.90 -10.98 14.32
N ARG A 395 -8.01 -10.67 15.26
CA ARG A 395 -8.35 -10.32 16.66
C ARG A 395 -9.09 -9.00 16.80
N ALA A 396 -8.85 -8.04 15.91
CA ALA A 396 -9.66 -6.82 15.81
C ALA A 396 -11.07 -7.13 15.29
N GLY A 397 -11.28 -8.31 14.71
CA GLY A 397 -12.54 -8.77 14.18
C GLY A 397 -12.95 -8.01 12.93
N GLU A 398 -12.01 -7.45 12.17
CA GLU A 398 -12.26 -6.64 10.97
C GLU A 398 -12.02 -7.39 9.66
N VAL A 399 -11.53 -8.64 9.72
CA VAL A 399 -11.38 -9.54 8.56
C VAL A 399 -12.72 -9.83 7.91
N GLY A 400 -12.77 -9.82 6.58
CA GLY A 400 -13.98 -10.07 5.78
C GLY A 400 -15.09 -9.03 5.95
N ARG A 401 -14.80 -7.88 6.58
CA ARG A 401 -15.76 -6.78 6.75
C ARG A 401 -15.73 -5.78 5.62
N ASP A 402 -14.69 -5.82 4.79
CA ASP A 402 -14.77 -5.12 3.52
C ASP A 402 -15.93 -5.74 2.75
N ARG A 403 -16.97 -4.94 2.51
CA ARG A 403 -18.08 -5.36 1.64
C ARG A 403 -17.38 -5.77 0.36
N LEU A 404 -17.63 -6.97 -0.20
CA LEU A 404 -16.98 -7.22 -1.48
C LEU A 404 -17.40 -6.06 -2.41
N ARG A 405 -16.51 -5.72 -3.34
CA ARG A 405 -16.89 -5.11 -4.60
C ARG A 405 -17.75 -6.12 -5.37
N LEU A 406 -18.89 -6.48 -4.79
CA LEU A 406 -19.76 -7.62 -5.12
C LEU A 406 -20.39 -7.56 -6.50
N ILE A 407 -20.02 -6.51 -7.20
CA ILE A 407 -20.67 -5.94 -8.36
C ILE A 407 -19.58 -5.60 -9.38
N ASP A 408 -18.34 -6.10 -9.23
CA ASP A 408 -17.31 -6.04 -10.28
C ASP A 408 -17.85 -6.56 -11.64
N PHE A 409 -18.87 -7.45 -11.60
CA PHE A 409 -19.60 -7.92 -12.78
C PHE A 409 -20.78 -7.02 -13.21
N LEU A 410 -21.37 -6.14 -12.38
CA LEU A 410 -22.39 -5.19 -12.86
C LEU A 410 -21.73 -3.88 -13.27
N GLN A 411 -21.52 -3.75 -14.57
CA GLN A 411 -21.26 -2.45 -15.18
C GLN A 411 -22.55 -1.64 -15.26
N GLU A 412 -22.45 -0.33 -15.57
CA GLU A 412 -23.62 0.53 -15.73
C GLU A 412 -24.65 -0.08 -16.71
N GLU A 413 -24.19 -0.65 -17.82
CA GLU A 413 -25.03 -1.31 -18.82
C GLU A 413 -25.77 -2.56 -18.30
N HIS A 414 -25.36 -3.10 -17.15
CA HIS A 414 -25.95 -4.28 -16.52
C HIS A 414 -27.03 -3.92 -15.49
N ILE A 415 -27.35 -2.63 -15.35
CA ILE A 415 -28.35 -2.14 -14.41
C ILE A 415 -29.53 -1.55 -15.18
N VAL A 416 -30.75 -1.93 -14.78
CA VAL A 416 -31.99 -1.32 -15.25
C VAL A 416 -32.76 -0.73 -14.07
N THR A 417 -33.08 0.55 -14.15
CA THR A 417 -33.94 1.26 -13.19
C THR A 417 -35.38 1.28 -13.69
N ASP A 418 -36.32 1.62 -12.81
CA ASP A 418 -37.76 1.65 -13.11
C ASP A 418 -38.30 0.32 -13.66
N PHE A 419 -37.72 -0.77 -13.18
CA PHE A 419 -38.09 -2.09 -13.60
C PHE A 419 -39.49 -2.44 -13.07
N GLN A 420 -40.34 -2.90 -14.00
CA GLN A 420 -41.72 -3.29 -13.72
C GLN A 420 -41.94 -4.69 -14.30
N ALA A 421 -42.56 -5.57 -13.53
CA ALA A 421 -42.95 -6.89 -13.99
C ALA A 421 -44.18 -7.39 -13.21
N PRO A 422 -45.22 -7.89 -13.90
CA PRO A 422 -46.47 -8.30 -13.25
C PRO A 422 -46.33 -9.61 -12.47
N THR A 423 -45.39 -10.48 -12.86
CA THR A 423 -45.11 -11.75 -12.17
C THR A 423 -43.61 -12.01 -12.09
N LYS A 424 -43.21 -12.88 -11.16
CA LYS A 424 -41.80 -13.24 -10.94
C LYS A 424 -41.21 -13.95 -12.14
N GLU A 425 -42.00 -14.74 -12.84
CA GLU A 425 -41.60 -15.48 -14.04
C GLU A 425 -41.26 -14.54 -15.19
N ILE A 426 -42.07 -13.49 -15.38
CA ILE A 426 -41.83 -12.44 -16.37
C ILE A 426 -40.60 -11.63 -15.99
N ALA A 427 -40.41 -11.33 -14.70
CA ALA A 427 -39.22 -10.64 -14.21
C ALA A 427 -37.93 -11.42 -14.52
N ILE A 428 -37.91 -12.71 -14.16
CA ILE A 428 -36.77 -13.60 -14.42
C ILE A 428 -36.49 -13.68 -15.92
N SER A 429 -37.52 -13.89 -16.75
CA SER A 429 -37.36 -13.97 -18.21
C SER A 429 -36.75 -12.69 -18.79
N ARG A 430 -37.23 -11.52 -18.38
CA ARG A 430 -36.70 -10.21 -18.83
C ARG A 430 -35.25 -9.99 -18.39
N LEU A 431 -34.89 -10.42 -17.18
CA LEU A 431 -33.52 -10.34 -16.68
C LEU A 431 -32.59 -11.29 -17.43
N VAL A 432 -33.05 -12.49 -17.80
CA VAL A 432 -32.27 -13.41 -18.64
C VAL A 432 -32.00 -12.78 -20.02
N ASP A 433 -33.02 -12.17 -20.63
CA ASP A 433 -32.87 -11.46 -21.91
C ASP A 433 -31.84 -10.32 -21.82
N MET A 434 -31.86 -9.57 -20.71
CA MET A 434 -30.89 -8.52 -20.45
C MET A 434 -29.47 -9.08 -20.27
N LEU A 435 -29.32 -10.13 -19.46
CA LEU A 435 -28.03 -10.75 -19.16
C LEU A 435 -27.33 -11.26 -20.43
N LEU A 436 -28.06 -11.97 -21.30
CA LEU A 436 -27.54 -12.46 -22.57
C LEU A 436 -27.18 -11.32 -23.52
N ARG A 437 -27.99 -10.25 -23.54
CA ARG A 437 -27.75 -9.08 -24.40
C ARG A 437 -26.51 -8.29 -23.98
N THR A 438 -26.31 -8.05 -22.68
CA THR A 438 -25.23 -7.16 -22.21
C THR A 438 -23.89 -7.87 -22.11
N HIS A 439 -23.86 -9.17 -21.79
CA HIS A 439 -22.61 -9.92 -21.63
C HIS A 439 -22.09 -10.57 -22.92
N SER A 440 -22.81 -10.44 -24.05
CA SER A 440 -22.41 -10.97 -25.36
C SER A 440 -22.00 -12.45 -25.34
N VAL A 441 -22.64 -13.27 -24.51
CA VAL A 441 -22.27 -14.68 -24.32
C VAL A 441 -22.66 -15.48 -25.57
N ARG A 442 -21.67 -16.11 -26.23
CA ARG A 442 -21.87 -16.90 -27.44
C ARG A 442 -22.17 -18.36 -27.09
N GLY A 443 -23.10 -18.98 -27.79
CA GLY A 443 -23.39 -20.42 -27.66
C GLY A 443 -24.28 -20.81 -26.48
N VAL A 444 -24.85 -19.85 -25.76
CA VAL A 444 -25.81 -20.12 -24.67
C VAL A 444 -27.20 -20.34 -25.24
N ASP A 445 -27.83 -21.44 -24.83
CA ASP A 445 -29.27 -21.62 -25.02
C ASP A 445 -30.05 -20.85 -23.94
N ARG A 446 -30.85 -19.89 -24.40
CA ARG A 446 -31.72 -19.07 -23.54
C ARG A 446 -32.67 -19.95 -22.73
N GLU A 447 -33.27 -20.97 -23.34
CA GLU A 447 -34.27 -21.81 -22.67
C GLU A 447 -33.64 -22.63 -21.54
N SER A 448 -32.44 -23.18 -21.77
CA SER A 448 -31.63 -23.84 -20.75
C SER A 448 -31.35 -22.94 -19.53
N LEU A 449 -30.91 -21.70 -19.74
CA LEU A 449 -30.64 -20.77 -18.62
C LEU A 449 -31.92 -20.40 -17.86
N VAL A 450 -33.02 -20.13 -18.57
CA VAL A 450 -34.33 -19.87 -17.95
C VAL A 450 -34.77 -21.05 -17.09
N SER A 451 -34.69 -22.29 -17.62
CA SER A 451 -35.03 -23.51 -16.88
C SER A 451 -34.16 -23.65 -15.64
N SER A 452 -32.84 -23.47 -15.76
CA SER A 452 -31.91 -23.59 -14.62
C SER A 452 -32.25 -22.62 -13.48
N VAL A 453 -32.61 -21.38 -13.80
CA VAL A 453 -33.01 -20.37 -12.80
C VAL A 453 -34.36 -20.74 -12.16
N PHE A 454 -35.32 -21.24 -12.93
CA PHE A 454 -36.62 -21.65 -12.40
C PHE A 454 -36.56 -22.92 -11.55
N ASP A 455 -35.76 -23.91 -11.96
CA ASP A 455 -35.54 -25.11 -11.17
C ASP A 455 -34.97 -24.75 -9.79
N ARG A 456 -34.08 -23.75 -9.75
CA ARG A 456 -33.53 -23.24 -8.50
C ARG A 456 -34.56 -22.50 -7.65
N GLU A 457 -35.45 -21.72 -8.27
CA GLU A 457 -36.54 -21.02 -7.57
C GLU A 457 -37.56 -22.00 -6.96
N GLN A 458 -37.90 -23.09 -7.67
CA GLN A 458 -38.83 -24.12 -7.19
C GLN A 458 -38.28 -24.91 -6.00
N GLN A 459 -36.96 -25.12 -5.94
CA GLN A 459 -36.32 -25.76 -4.78
C GLN A 459 -36.37 -24.91 -3.51
N GLY A 460 -36.53 -23.60 -3.66
CA GLY A 460 -36.70 -22.67 -2.55
C GLY A 460 -36.54 -21.23 -3.01
N SER A 461 -37.36 -20.35 -2.43
CA SER A 461 -37.44 -18.93 -2.83
C SER A 461 -36.06 -18.27 -2.87
N THR A 462 -35.76 -17.58 -3.97
CA THR A 462 -34.55 -16.75 -4.10
C THR A 462 -34.74 -15.34 -3.53
N CYS A 463 -35.90 -15.06 -2.94
CA CYS A 463 -36.14 -13.83 -2.17
C CYS A 463 -35.40 -13.94 -0.83
N LEU A 464 -34.43 -13.05 -0.60
CA LEU A 464 -33.59 -13.06 0.60
C LEU A 464 -34.11 -12.15 1.71
N GLY A 465 -35.25 -11.48 1.47
CA GLY A 465 -35.85 -10.50 2.37
C GLY A 465 -35.24 -9.10 2.24
N GLY A 466 -35.84 -8.11 2.90
CA GLY A 466 -35.37 -6.73 2.88
C GLY A 466 -35.49 -6.05 1.51
N GLY A 467 -36.43 -6.52 0.67
CA GLY A 467 -36.63 -6.00 -0.68
C GLY A 467 -35.67 -6.54 -1.74
N LEU A 468 -34.86 -7.57 -1.43
CA LEU A 468 -33.92 -8.19 -2.35
C LEU A 468 -34.39 -9.59 -2.81
N ALA A 469 -34.30 -9.85 -4.12
CA ALA A 469 -34.34 -11.20 -4.68
C ALA A 469 -33.11 -11.47 -5.56
N VAL A 470 -32.55 -12.68 -5.48
CA VAL A 470 -31.35 -13.06 -6.22
C VAL A 470 -31.58 -14.35 -7.02
N PRO A 471 -32.40 -14.32 -8.07
CA PRO A 471 -32.55 -15.47 -8.95
C PRO A 471 -31.19 -15.87 -9.54
N HIS A 472 -30.89 -17.16 -9.60
CA HIS A 472 -29.58 -17.64 -10.06
C HIS A 472 -29.67 -19.01 -10.70
N GLY A 473 -28.81 -19.24 -11.69
CA GLY A 473 -28.72 -20.50 -12.43
C GLY A 473 -27.29 -20.84 -12.82
N ILE A 474 -27.07 -22.10 -13.21
CA ILE A 474 -25.79 -22.56 -13.75
C ILE A 474 -25.75 -22.20 -15.23
N LEU A 475 -24.62 -21.65 -15.68
CA LEU A 475 -24.36 -21.30 -17.06
C LEU A 475 -23.11 -22.05 -17.54
N PRO A 476 -23.26 -23.25 -18.14
CA PRO A 476 -22.15 -24.13 -18.49
C PRO A 476 -21.12 -23.50 -19.42
N GLU A 477 -21.56 -22.64 -20.33
CA GLU A 477 -20.73 -22.02 -21.36
C GLU A 477 -20.01 -20.74 -20.89
N ALA A 478 -20.22 -20.30 -19.65
CA ALA A 478 -19.58 -19.10 -19.12
C ALA A 478 -18.19 -19.41 -18.53
N GLU A 479 -17.20 -18.59 -18.88
CA GLU A 479 -15.85 -18.66 -18.30
C GLU A 479 -15.80 -18.08 -16.87
N ALA A 480 -16.75 -17.21 -16.52
CA ALA A 480 -16.84 -16.55 -15.22
C ALA A 480 -18.30 -16.22 -14.87
N MET A 481 -18.56 -15.95 -13.59
CA MET A 481 -19.84 -15.46 -13.12
C MET A 481 -20.19 -14.10 -13.72
N ILE A 482 -21.42 -13.99 -14.19
CA ILE A 482 -22.01 -12.79 -14.77
C ILE A 482 -23.36 -12.50 -14.12
N GLY A 483 -23.85 -11.26 -14.27
CA GLY A 483 -25.14 -10.92 -13.69
C GLY A 483 -25.67 -9.56 -14.12
N VAL A 484 -26.94 -9.33 -13.84
CA VAL A 484 -27.65 -8.07 -14.12
C VAL A 484 -28.51 -7.67 -12.92
N MET A 485 -28.78 -6.39 -12.78
CA MET A 485 -29.56 -5.83 -11.68
C MET A 485 -30.76 -5.05 -12.20
N ALA A 486 -31.92 -5.30 -11.62
CA ALA A 486 -33.13 -4.50 -11.77
C ALA A 486 -33.48 -3.80 -10.47
N LEU A 487 -33.83 -2.52 -10.59
CA LEU A 487 -34.32 -1.68 -9.51
C LEU A 487 -35.75 -1.22 -9.82
N SER A 488 -36.66 -1.45 -8.88
CA SER A 488 -38.06 -1.06 -8.94
C SER A 488 -38.38 -0.11 -7.79
N ARG A 489 -38.66 1.16 -8.11
CA ARG A 489 -38.99 2.18 -7.11
C ARG A 489 -40.28 1.86 -6.36
N ASP A 490 -41.31 1.48 -7.11
CA ASP A 490 -42.63 1.14 -6.54
C ASP A 490 -42.66 -0.25 -5.87
N GLY A 491 -41.62 -1.06 -6.13
CA GLY A 491 -41.52 -2.43 -5.64
C GLY A 491 -42.36 -3.43 -6.46
N LEU A 492 -41.84 -4.64 -6.59
CA LEU A 492 -42.50 -5.74 -7.28
C LEU A 492 -43.31 -6.55 -6.26
N GLY A 493 -44.62 -6.70 -6.52
CA GLY A 493 -45.58 -7.37 -5.64
C GLY A 493 -45.51 -8.90 -5.65
N PHE A 494 -44.30 -9.47 -5.60
CA PHE A 494 -44.10 -10.91 -5.56
C PHE A 494 -44.27 -11.47 -4.15
N GLU A 495 -44.60 -12.75 -4.05
CA GLU A 495 -44.60 -13.44 -2.76
C GLU A 495 -43.18 -13.53 -2.19
N THR A 496 -42.98 -12.98 -1.00
CA THR A 496 -41.69 -12.94 -0.29
C THR A 496 -41.82 -13.54 1.12
N PRO A 497 -40.77 -14.17 1.65
CA PRO A 497 -40.79 -14.74 3.00
C PRO A 497 -41.08 -13.73 4.11
N ASP A 498 -40.77 -12.44 3.90
CA ASP A 498 -40.96 -11.35 4.85
C ASP A 498 -42.20 -10.48 4.54
N GLY A 499 -42.97 -10.81 3.49
CA GLY A 499 -44.16 -10.09 3.07
C GLY A 499 -43.91 -8.68 2.54
N ARG A 500 -42.65 -8.30 2.26
CA ARG A 500 -42.28 -6.99 1.71
C ARG A 500 -42.14 -7.06 0.19
N PRO A 501 -42.46 -5.97 -0.54
CA PRO A 501 -42.23 -5.90 -1.98
C PRO A 501 -40.75 -5.99 -2.32
N VAL A 502 -40.43 -6.56 -3.48
CA VAL A 502 -39.05 -6.66 -3.98
C VAL A 502 -38.69 -5.40 -4.75
N HIS A 503 -37.75 -4.61 -4.24
CA HIS A 503 -37.27 -3.39 -4.90
C HIS A 503 -36.00 -3.64 -5.73
N CYS A 504 -35.22 -4.67 -5.40
CA CYS A 504 -34.01 -5.01 -6.13
C CYS A 504 -34.00 -6.50 -6.50
N MET A 505 -33.81 -6.78 -7.78
CA MET A 505 -33.56 -8.13 -8.28
C MET A 505 -32.17 -8.21 -8.90
N VAL A 506 -31.36 -9.20 -8.50
CA VAL A 506 -30.05 -9.44 -9.11
C VAL A 506 -30.04 -10.85 -9.70
N LEU A 507 -30.03 -10.95 -11.03
CA LEU A 507 -29.91 -12.25 -11.70
C LEU A 507 -28.44 -12.64 -11.83
N LEU A 508 -28.07 -13.85 -11.42
CA LEU A 508 -26.71 -14.38 -11.53
C LEU A 508 -26.65 -15.62 -12.43
N GLY A 509 -25.75 -15.60 -13.42
CA GLY A 509 -25.32 -16.77 -14.18
C GLY A 509 -23.95 -17.22 -13.69
N THR A 510 -23.85 -18.46 -13.18
CA THR A 510 -22.62 -18.95 -12.54
C THR A 510 -21.99 -20.07 -13.36
N ALA A 511 -20.69 -19.97 -13.65
CA ALA A 511 -19.92 -21.06 -14.25
C ALA A 511 -19.86 -22.29 -13.31
N PRO A 512 -19.85 -23.54 -13.81
CA PRO A 512 -19.88 -24.75 -12.98
C PRO A 512 -18.79 -24.80 -11.89
N ASP A 513 -17.62 -24.24 -12.19
CA ASP A 513 -16.42 -24.29 -11.35
C ASP A 513 -16.36 -23.18 -10.28
N GLU A 514 -17.32 -22.24 -10.27
CA GLU A 514 -17.31 -21.05 -9.40
C GLU A 514 -18.25 -21.13 -8.17
N ARG A 515 -18.58 -22.34 -7.70
CA ARG A 515 -19.54 -22.54 -6.60
C ARG A 515 -19.20 -21.79 -5.31
N GLU A 516 -17.93 -21.72 -4.93
CA GLU A 516 -17.53 -21.00 -3.71
C GLU A 516 -17.71 -19.48 -3.87
N ARG A 517 -17.33 -18.93 -5.04
CA ARG A 517 -17.55 -17.52 -5.39
C ARG A 517 -19.03 -17.18 -5.40
N HIS A 518 -19.88 -18.08 -5.91
CA HIS A 518 -21.33 -17.94 -5.91
C HIS A 518 -21.92 -17.73 -4.51
N LEU A 519 -21.52 -18.56 -3.54
CA LEU A 519 -21.98 -18.42 -2.16
C LEU A 519 -21.47 -17.11 -1.53
N GLN A 520 -20.23 -16.69 -1.84
CA GLN A 520 -19.69 -15.42 -1.36
C GLN A 520 -20.49 -14.21 -1.89
N VAL A 521 -20.88 -14.25 -3.17
CA VAL A 521 -21.69 -13.20 -3.82
C VAL A 521 -23.11 -13.17 -3.24
N LEU A 522 -23.78 -14.32 -3.12
CA LEU A 522 -25.12 -14.36 -2.50
C LEU A 522 -25.11 -13.82 -1.07
N ALA A 523 -24.19 -14.31 -0.24
CA ALA A 523 -24.11 -13.95 1.16
C ALA A 523 -23.88 -12.44 1.34
N ALA A 524 -23.21 -11.81 0.40
CA ALA A 524 -22.85 -10.43 0.53
C ALA A 524 -23.83 -9.47 -0.17
N LEU A 525 -24.54 -9.89 -1.23
CA LEU A 525 -25.76 -9.18 -1.70
C LEU A 525 -26.81 -9.13 -0.59
N ALA A 526 -27.02 -10.24 0.13
CA ALA A 526 -27.92 -10.28 1.28
C ALA A 526 -27.51 -9.30 2.40
N ARG A 527 -26.20 -9.17 2.67
CA ARG A 527 -25.69 -8.23 3.69
C ARG A 527 -25.76 -6.77 3.25
N THR A 528 -25.41 -6.47 2.00
CA THR A 528 -25.33 -5.09 1.52
C THR A 528 -26.68 -4.56 1.10
N VAL A 529 -27.35 -5.24 0.17
CA VAL A 529 -28.65 -4.82 -0.37
C VAL A 529 -29.80 -5.31 0.49
N GLY A 530 -29.68 -6.46 1.14
CA GLY A 530 -30.79 -7.04 1.93
C GLY A 530 -30.90 -6.55 3.38
N THR A 531 -29.85 -5.98 3.97
CA THR A 531 -29.81 -5.66 5.42
C THR A 531 -29.51 -4.19 5.76
N ASP A 532 -28.71 -3.47 4.96
CA ASP A 532 -28.33 -2.09 5.25
C ASP A 532 -29.40 -1.10 4.79
N ARG A 533 -30.24 -0.64 5.71
CA ARG A 533 -31.35 0.29 5.41
C ARG A 533 -30.92 1.59 4.73
N ALA A 534 -29.82 2.21 5.17
CA ALA A 534 -29.40 3.48 4.60
C ALA A 534 -28.96 3.31 3.13
N PHE A 535 -28.33 2.17 2.83
CA PHE A 535 -27.94 1.81 1.47
C PHE A 535 -29.15 1.41 0.62
N GLN A 536 -30.11 0.66 1.20
CA GLN A 536 -31.37 0.30 0.53
C GLN A 536 -32.12 1.53 0.06
N ASP A 537 -32.33 2.52 0.94
CA ASP A 537 -33.09 3.73 0.61
C ASP A 537 -32.45 4.46 -0.57
N GLN A 538 -31.11 4.60 -0.59
CA GLN A 538 -30.39 5.24 -1.69
C GLN A 538 -30.40 4.43 -2.99
N LEU A 539 -30.19 3.12 -2.90
CA LEU A 539 -30.13 2.24 -4.06
C LEU A 539 -31.52 2.12 -4.71
N PHE A 540 -32.58 1.92 -3.93
CA PHE A 540 -33.93 1.72 -4.44
C PHE A 540 -34.50 3.00 -5.07
N ASP A 541 -34.10 4.19 -4.59
CA ASP A 541 -34.47 5.48 -5.17
C ASP A 541 -33.59 5.92 -6.35
N SER A 542 -32.69 5.06 -6.83
CA SER A 542 -31.79 5.41 -7.93
C SER A 542 -32.54 5.71 -9.22
N LYS A 543 -32.34 6.92 -9.74
CA LYS A 543 -33.04 7.45 -10.91
C LYS A 543 -32.42 7.05 -12.25
N SER A 544 -31.21 6.50 -12.22
CA SER A 544 -30.50 6.05 -13.42
C SER A 544 -29.57 4.87 -13.11
N PRO A 545 -29.25 4.04 -14.12
CA PRO A 545 -28.21 3.02 -14.03
C PRO A 545 -26.87 3.58 -13.54
N ALA A 546 -26.47 4.77 -14.04
CA ALA A 546 -25.25 5.45 -13.60
C ALA A 546 -25.23 5.75 -12.09
N HIS A 547 -26.33 6.30 -11.54
CA HIS A 547 -26.41 6.59 -10.11
C HIS A 547 -26.37 5.32 -9.25
N ALA A 548 -27.08 4.27 -9.69
CA ALA A 548 -27.00 2.97 -9.03
C ALA A 548 -25.57 2.39 -9.10
N TYR A 549 -24.94 2.45 -10.28
CA TYR A 549 -23.55 2.01 -10.48
C TYR A 549 -22.59 2.75 -9.55
N GLU A 550 -22.69 4.08 -9.45
CA GLU A 550 -21.90 4.91 -8.55
C GLU A 550 -22.12 4.53 -7.08
N LEU A 551 -23.35 4.26 -6.64
CA LEU A 551 -23.61 3.80 -5.26
C LEU A 551 -23.01 2.42 -4.98
N LEU A 552 -23.09 1.52 -5.96
CA LEU A 552 -22.58 0.16 -5.85
C LEU A 552 -21.04 0.09 -5.89
N HIS A 553 -20.39 1.06 -6.54
CA HIS A 553 -18.93 1.18 -6.67
C HIS A 553 -18.32 2.29 -5.79
N GLY A 554 -19.16 3.04 -5.08
CA GLY A 554 -18.83 4.30 -4.44
C GLY A 554 -18.09 4.15 -3.11
N GLU A 555 -16.88 3.61 -3.13
CA GLU A 555 -15.90 3.85 -2.08
C GLU A 555 -15.18 5.21 -2.20
N GLU A 556 -15.47 6.02 -3.22
CA GLU A 556 -15.08 7.44 -3.20
C GLU A 556 -16.09 8.33 -2.42
N SER A 557 -17.25 7.78 -2.00
CA SER A 557 -18.33 8.57 -1.40
C SER A 557 -18.11 8.98 0.06
N GLU A 558 -17.21 8.32 0.82
CA GLU A 558 -16.74 8.87 2.11
C GLU A 558 -15.88 10.14 1.90
N ASP A 559 -15.19 10.28 0.76
CA ASP A 559 -14.51 11.53 0.39
C ASP A 559 -15.52 12.59 -0.12
N PHE A 560 -16.68 12.20 -0.64
CA PHE A 560 -17.73 13.12 -1.15
C PHE A 560 -18.59 13.78 -0.06
N ASN A 561 -18.86 13.08 1.06
CA ASN A 561 -19.59 13.68 2.20
C ASN A 561 -18.81 14.84 2.85
N TYR A 562 -17.47 14.86 2.71
CA TYR A 562 -16.63 15.98 3.13
C TYR A 562 -16.90 17.26 2.30
N PHE A 563 -17.12 17.12 0.99
CA PHE A 563 -17.39 18.26 0.11
C PHE A 563 -18.79 18.85 0.30
N MET A 564 -19.77 18.02 0.64
CA MET A 564 -21.14 18.46 0.91
C MET A 564 -21.27 19.25 2.21
N GLU A 565 -20.55 18.87 3.28
CA GLU A 565 -20.58 19.60 4.56
C GLU A 565 -19.93 20.99 4.47
N ASP A 566 -18.89 21.16 3.65
CA ASP A 566 -18.24 22.46 3.42
C ASP A 566 -19.05 23.33 2.41
N ALA A 567 -19.69 22.73 1.41
CA ALA A 567 -20.58 23.45 0.48
C ALA A 567 -21.89 23.93 1.15
N LEU A 568 -22.29 23.32 2.27
CA LEU A 568 -23.45 23.75 3.07
C LEU A 568 -23.08 24.79 4.15
N LYS A 569 -21.80 25.14 4.29
CA LYS A 569 -21.30 26.15 5.24
C LYS A 569 -20.58 27.33 4.59
N GLY A 570 -20.55 27.40 3.25
CA GLY A 570 -19.97 28.49 2.46
C GLY A 570 -21.03 29.29 1.72
#